data_AF-A0A0F9QW67-F1
#
_entry.id   AF-A0A0F9QW67-F1
#
_cell.length_a   1.000
_cell.length_b   1.000
_cell.length_c   1.000
_cell.angle_alpha   90.00
_cell.angle_beta   90.00
_cell.angle_gamma   90.00
#
_symmetry.space_group_name_H-M   'P 1'
#
loop_
_entity.id
_entity.type
_entity.pdbx_description
1 polymer ?
#
loop_
_entity_poly.entity_id
_entity_poly.type
_entity_poly.pdbx_seq_one_letter_code
_entity_poly.pdbx_strand_id
1 'polypeptide(L)' 'MADLATTYMGLKLRNPIIVSSSDITKTTEGIIRCY' A
#
# COMPACT_ATOMS: atom_id res chain seq x y z
N MET A 1 -4.67 -16.29 -12.19
CA MET A 1 -4.07 -15.61 -11.01
C MET A 1 -5.22 -15.03 -10.20
N ALA A 2 -5.13 -15.05 -8.86
CA ALA A 2 -6.21 -14.54 -8.02
C ALA A 2 -6.25 -13.01 -8.08
N ASP A 3 -7.45 -12.45 -8.15
CA ASP A 3 -7.65 -11.01 -7.91
C ASP A 3 -7.48 -10.73 -6.41
N LEU A 4 -6.66 -9.74 -6.10
CA LEU A 4 -6.34 -9.33 -4.73
C LEU A 4 -7.00 -8.01 -4.35
N ALA A 5 -7.74 -7.36 -5.27
CA ALA A 5 -8.42 -6.11 -4.98
C ALA A 5 -9.35 -6.24 -3.77
N THR A 6 -9.33 -5.24 -2.89
CA THR A 6 -10.12 -5.27 -1.66
C THR A 6 -10.66 -3.90 -1.30
N THR A 7 -11.74 -3.87 -0.53
CA THR A 7 -12.26 -2.65 0.08
C THR A 7 -12.05 -2.70 1.58
N TYR A 8 -11.31 -1.74 2.11
CA TYR A 8 -11.04 -1.63 3.54
C TYR A 8 -11.52 -0.26 4.04
N MET A 9 -12.46 -0.25 5.00
CA MET A 9 -13.05 0.99 5.54
C MET A 9 -13.58 1.96 4.45
N GLY A 10 -14.12 1.42 3.34
CA GLY A 10 -14.61 2.22 2.21
C GLY A 10 -13.55 2.64 1.20
N LEU A 11 -12.26 2.38 1.46
CA LEU A 11 -11.17 2.62 0.52
C LEU A 11 -10.99 1.44 -0.43
N LYS A 12 -10.95 1.72 -1.73
CA LYS A 12 -10.63 0.72 -2.75
C LYS A 12 -9.12 0.58 -2.86
N LEU A 13 -8.60 -0.61 -2.53
CA LEU A 13 -7.19 -0.95 -2.58
C LEU A 13 -6.93 -1.96 -3.71
N ARG A 14 -5.77 -1.84 -4.36
CA ARG A 14 -5.34 -2.78 -5.43
C ARG A 14 -5.02 -4.16 -4.87
N ASN A 15 -4.67 -4.24 -3.59
CA ASN A 15 -4.33 -5.45 -2.85
C ASN A 15 -4.45 -5.17 -1.33
N PRO A 16 -4.45 -6.19 -0.46
CA PRO A 16 -4.58 -6.01 1.00
C PRO A 16 -3.24 -5.70 1.71
N ILE A 17 -2.16 -5.38 0.99
CA ILE A 17 -0.83 -5.13 1.57
C ILE A 17 -0.65 -3.61 1.73
N ILE A 18 -0.31 -3.18 2.94
CA ILE A 18 -0.12 -1.76 3.29
C ILE A 18 1.21 -1.61 4.02
N VAL A 19 2.02 -0.62 3.64
CA VAL A 19 3.24 -0.26 4.37
C VAL A 19 2.88 0.57 5.60
N SER A 20 3.40 0.19 6.76
CA SER A 20 3.22 0.94 8.01
C SER A 20 4.19 2.13 8.10
N SER A 21 3.90 3.06 9.01
CA SER A 21 4.82 4.14 9.37
C SER A 21 6.15 3.55 9.86
N SER A 22 7.19 3.64 9.03
CA SER A 22 8.49 2.99 9.23
C SER A 22 9.61 3.78 8.53
N ASP A 23 10.86 3.30 8.62
CA ASP A 23 11.99 3.92 7.93
C ASP A 23 11.81 4.02 6.40
N ILE A 24 11.07 3.08 5.80
CA ILE A 24 10.77 3.07 4.36
C ILE A 24 9.95 4.29 3.96
N THR A 25 9.05 4.76 4.82
CA THR A 25 8.16 5.89 4.53
C THR A 25 8.75 7.25 4.92
N LYS A 26 10.04 7.33 5.30
CA LYS A 26 10.69 8.58 5.74
C LYS A 26 11.00 9.58 4.61
N THR A 27 11.16 9.11 3.38
CA THR A 27 11.46 9.97 2.23
C THR A 27 10.48 9.73 1.09
N THR A 28 10.37 10.72 0.21
CA THR A 28 9.56 10.64 -1.01
C THR A 28 9.99 9.50 -1.91
N GLU A 29 11.30 9.26 -2.04
CA GLU A 29 11.85 8.15 -2.83
C GLU A 29 11.44 6.80 -2.24
N GLY A 30 11.41 6.69 -0.91
CA GLY A 30 10.94 5.50 -0.21
C GLY A 30 9.46 5.21 -0.46
N ILE A 31 8.61 6.25 -0.42
CA ILE A 31 7.17 6.13 -0.73
C ILE A 31 6.94 5.70 -2.17
N ILE A 32 7.68 6.26 -3.14
CA ILE A 32 7.54 5.93 -4.58
C ILE A 32 7.82 4.45 -4.85
N ARG A 33 8.70 3.79 -4.07
CA ARG A 33 8.99 2.35 -4.21
C ARG A 33 7.83 1.45 -3.77
N CYS A 34 6.84 1.98 -3.05
CA CYS A 34 5.67 1.25 -2.57
C CYS A 34 4.43 1.39 -3.48
N TYR A 35 4.50 2.23 -4.53
CA TYR A 35 3.39 2.47 -5.47
C TYR A 35 3.40 1.48 -6.65
#